data_AF-A0A820VQJ1-F1
#
_entry.id   AF-A0A820VQJ1-F1
#
_cell.length_a   1.000
_cell.length_b   1.000
_cell.length_c   1.000
_cell.angle_alpha   90.00
_cell.angle_beta   90.00
_cell.angle_gamma   90.00
#
_symmetry.space_group_name_H-M   'P 1'
#
loop_
_entity.id
_entity.type
_entity.pdbx_description
1 polymer ?
#
loop_
_entity_poly.entity_id
_entity_poly.type
_entity_poly.pdbx_seq_one_letter_code
_entity_poly.pdbx_strand_id
1 'polypeptide(L)'
;KNCINVLVTTCPLVQGLSKILLHGLGDLFDIENVYSATKIGRENCFERIHTRFGRKPTYVVIGDGRDEELAAKQLNWPFWRINEHQNLTALVHALDWQFL
;
A
#
# COMPACT_ATOMS: atom_id res chain seq x y z
N LYS A 1 8.50 15.91 -2.60
CA LYS A 1 9.12 14.55 -2.61
C LYS A 1 9.15 13.97 -1.19
N ASN A 2 8.00 13.84 -0.54
CA ASN A 2 7.88 13.33 0.85
C ASN A 2 6.96 12.10 0.93
N CYS A 3 6.87 11.33 -0.17
CA CYS A 3 6.02 10.16 -0.28
C CYS A 3 6.89 8.90 -0.19
N ILE A 4 6.39 7.87 0.48
CA ILE A 4 7.05 6.58 0.61
C ILE A 4 6.07 5.52 0.12
N ASN A 5 6.53 4.67 -0.79
CA ASN A 5 5.75 3.54 -1.27
C ASN A 5 5.95 2.34 -0.35
N VAL A 6 4.84 1.77 0.13
CA VAL A 6 4.84 0.58 0.98
C VAL A 6 3.92 -0.45 0.34
N LEU A 7 4.40 -1.68 0.16
CA LEU A 7 3.61 -2.77 -0.40
C LEU A 7 3.17 -3.73 0.70
N VAL A 8 1.87 -4.00 0.77
CA VAL A 8 1.30 -5.07 1.60
C VAL A 8 0.64 -6.10 0.69
N THR A 9 1.12 -7.34 0.71
CA THR A 9 0.61 -8.41 -0.17
C THR A 9 0.21 -9.65 0.62
N THR A 10 -0.80 -10.39 0.14
CA THR A 10 -1.19 -11.70 0.69
C THR A 10 -0.30 -12.85 0.21
N CYS A 11 0.66 -12.58 -0.69
CA CYS A 11 1.65 -13.57 -1.14
C CYS A 11 2.73 -13.81 -0.06
N PRO A 12 3.23 -15.06 0.08
CA PRO A 12 4.45 -15.33 0.85
C PRO A 12 5.58 -14.42 0.40
N LEU A 13 6.40 -13.93 1.33
CA LEU A 13 7.37 -12.85 1.07
C LEU A 13 8.26 -13.11 -0.16
N VAL A 14 8.85 -14.30 -0.27
CA VAL A 14 9.71 -14.66 -1.42
C VAL A 14 8.94 -14.56 -2.74
N GLN A 15 7.70 -15.06 -2.78
CA GLN A 15 6.86 -14.97 -3.99
C GLN A 15 6.45 -13.53 -4.30
N GLY A 16 6.17 -12.73 -3.27
CA GLY A 16 5.88 -11.30 -3.41
C GLY A 16 7.06 -10.55 -4.03
N LEU A 17 8.28 -10.76 -3.51
CA LEU A 17 9.50 -10.17 -4.04
C LEU A 17 9.77 -10.60 -5.50
N SER A 18 9.59 -11.88 -5.82
CA SER A 18 9.69 -12.35 -7.21
C SER A 18 8.72 -11.62 -8.13
N LYS A 19 7.46 -11.42 -7.71
CA LYS A 19 6.48 -10.66 -8.51
C LYS A 19 6.90 -9.22 -8.74
N ILE A 20 7.41 -8.53 -7.71
CA ILE A 20 7.91 -7.15 -7.84
C ILE A 20 9.00 -7.06 -8.91
N LEU A 21 10.00 -7.95 -8.84
CA LEU A 21 11.11 -7.96 -9.78
C LEU A 21 10.65 -8.31 -11.20
N LEU A 22 9.80 -9.33 -11.36
CA LEU A 22 9.30 -9.76 -12.67
C LEU A 22 8.45 -8.68 -13.38
N HIS A 23 7.78 -7.81 -12.63
CA HIS A 23 7.01 -6.69 -13.19
C HIS A 23 7.81 -5.38 -13.27
N GLY A 24 9.12 -5.40 -12.98
CA GLY A 24 9.96 -4.20 -13.05
C GLY A 24 9.66 -3.14 -11.97
N LEU A 25 9.05 -3.55 -10.85
CA LEU A 25 8.66 -2.64 -9.75
C LEU A 25 9.73 -2.52 -8.67
N GLY A 26 10.91 -3.14 -8.85
CA GLY A 26 11.98 -3.20 -7.85
C GLY A 26 12.48 -1.83 -7.40
N ASP A 27 12.60 -0.88 -8.34
CA ASP A 27 13.08 0.47 -8.05
C ASP A 27 12.02 1.36 -7.36
N LEU A 28 10.76 0.90 -7.30
CA LEU A 28 9.64 1.65 -6.71
C LEU A 28 9.39 1.30 -5.23
N PHE A 29 9.85 0.13 -4.79
CA PHE A 29 9.63 -0.39 -3.44
C PHE A 29 10.93 -0.89 -2.84
N ASP A 30 11.45 -0.13 -1.87
CA ASP A 30 12.55 -0.62 -1.04
C ASP A 30 12.15 -1.94 -0.37
N ILE A 31 13.07 -2.90 -0.31
CA ILE A 31 12.79 -4.24 0.23
C ILE A 31 12.24 -4.22 1.67
N GLU A 32 12.71 -3.26 2.47
CA GLU A 32 12.25 -3.02 3.83
C GLU A 32 10.81 -2.52 3.91
N ASN A 33 10.25 -1.99 2.83
CA ASN A 33 8.88 -1.50 2.73
C ASN A 33 7.92 -2.53 2.13
N VAL A 34 8.33 -3.79 2.00
CA VAL A 34 7.51 -4.90 1.50
C VAL A 34 7.08 -5.80 2.66
N TYR A 35 5.76 -5.86 2.91
CA TYR A 35 5.16 -6.63 3.99
C TYR A 35 4.29 -7.77 3.43
N SER A 36 4.50 -8.97 3.96
CA SER A 36 3.67 -10.14 3.65
C SER A 36 2.60 -10.35 4.73
N ALA A 37 1.35 -10.21 4.31
CA ALA A 37 0.15 -10.40 5.13
C ALA A 37 -0.31 -11.88 5.18
N THR A 38 0.39 -12.81 4.52
CA THR A 38 -0.05 -14.23 4.38
C THR A 38 -0.36 -14.90 5.71
N LYS A 39 0.41 -14.59 6.77
CA LYS A 39 0.23 -15.21 8.10
C LYS A 39 -0.50 -14.32 9.09
N ILE A 40 -0.20 -13.02 9.09
CA ILE A 40 -0.65 -12.08 10.12
C ILE A 40 -1.86 -11.25 9.68
N GLY A 41 -2.24 -11.28 8.41
CA GLY A 41 -3.30 -10.44 7.86
C GLY A 41 -2.86 -8.98 7.64
N ARG A 42 -3.69 -8.23 6.89
CA ARG A 42 -3.37 -6.86 6.48
C ARG A 42 -3.42 -5.87 7.65
N GLU A 43 -4.37 -6.03 8.57
CA GLU A 43 -4.51 -5.19 9.77
C GLU A 43 -3.21 -5.15 10.58
N ASN A 44 -2.64 -6.32 10.88
CA ASN A 44 -1.36 -6.40 11.61
C ASN A 44 -0.17 -5.85 10.80
N CYS A 45 -0.19 -5.95 9.47
CA CYS A 45 0.80 -5.25 8.65
C CYS A 45 0.65 -3.73 8.76
N PHE A 46 -0.57 -3.20 8.70
CA PHE A 46 -0.84 -1.77 8.81
C PHE A 46 -0.42 -1.23 10.18
N GLU A 47 -0.70 -1.94 11.27
CA GLU A 47 -0.24 -1.55 12.61
C GLU A 47 1.30 -1.51 12.72
N ARG A 48 2.00 -2.47 12.10
CA ARG A 48 3.47 -2.46 12.06
C ARG A 48 4.02 -1.29 11.24
N ILE A 49 3.36 -0.96 10.13
CA ILE A 49 3.69 0.22 9.31
C ILE A 49 3.45 1.49 10.14
N HIS A 50 2.31 1.59 10.82
CA HIS A 50 1.98 2.72 11.69
C HIS A 50 3.01 2.91 12.81
N THR A 51 3.43 1.81 13.43
CA THR A 51 4.46 1.81 14.48
C THR A 51 5.81 2.27 13.94
N ARG A 52 6.18 1.87 12.72
CA ARG A 52 7.45 2.25 12.09
C ARG A 52 7.50 3.72 11.67
N PHE A 53 6.46 4.21 11.01
CA PHE A 53 6.44 5.56 10.42
C PHE A 53 5.79 6.62 11.32
N GLY A 54 5.12 6.20 12.41
CA GLY A 54 4.54 7.07 13.42
C GLY A 54 3.22 7.74 13.00
N ARG A 55 2.78 8.75 13.74
CA ARG A 55 1.45 9.38 13.54
C ARG A 55 1.48 10.63 12.67
N LYS A 56 2.67 11.12 12.33
CA LYS A 56 2.88 12.34 11.55
C LYS A 56 2.49 12.21 10.06
N PRO A 57 2.81 11.11 9.34
CA PRO A 57 2.46 11.02 7.93
C PRO A 57 0.97 10.73 7.72
N THR A 58 0.44 11.17 6.59
CA THR A 58 -0.88 10.75 6.10
C THR A 58 -0.74 9.37 5.46
N TYR A 59 -1.50 8.40 5.95
CA TYR A 59 -1.55 7.07 5.37
C TYR A 59 -2.68 7.00 4.36
N VAL A 60 -2.37 6.59 3.13
CA VAL A 60 -3.36 6.36 2.08
C VAL A 60 -3.24 4.91 1.65
N VAL A 61 -4.31 4.13 1.81
CA VAL A 61 -4.35 2.73 1.40
C VAL A 61 -4.93 2.65 0.00
N ILE A 62 -4.22 1.99 -0.91
CA ILE A 62 -4.63 1.83 -2.31
C ILE A 62 -4.81 0.33 -2.57
N GLY A 63 -5.96 -0.07 -3.13
CA GLY A 63 -6.24 -1.47 -3.42
C GLY A 63 -7.61 -1.71 -4.03
N ASP A 64 -7.87 -2.96 -4.39
CA ASP A 64 -9.11 -3.42 -5.04
C ASP A 64 -9.94 -4.32 -4.10
N GLY A 65 -9.32 -4.95 -3.11
CA GLY A 65 -9.99 -5.87 -2.21
C GLY A 65 -10.82 -5.21 -1.12
N ARG A 66 -11.67 -6.01 -0.47
CA ARG A 66 -12.51 -5.57 0.65
C ARG A 66 -11.75 -5.57 1.98
N ASP A 67 -10.82 -6.50 2.17
CA ASP A 67 -10.13 -6.68 3.45
C ASP A 67 -9.18 -5.50 3.74
N GLU A 68 -8.46 -5.00 2.73
CA GLU A 68 -7.64 -3.79 2.84
C GLU A 68 -8.48 -2.54 3.11
N GLU A 69 -9.69 -2.43 2.53
CA GLU A 69 -10.58 -1.30 2.79
C GLU A 69 -11.10 -1.33 4.23
N LEU A 70 -11.50 -2.52 4.72
CA LEU A 70 -11.95 -2.69 6.10
C LEU A 70 -10.83 -2.37 7.09
N ALA A 71 -9.61 -2.88 6.85
CA ALA A 71 -8.45 -2.59 7.68
C ALA A 71 -8.08 -1.10 7.69
N ALA A 72 -8.14 -0.43 6.53
CA ALA A 72 -7.90 1.00 6.42
C ALA A 72 -8.95 1.81 7.21
N LYS A 73 -10.23 1.44 7.11
CA LYS A 73 -11.32 2.10 7.83
C LYS A 73 -11.18 1.99 9.34
N GLN A 74 -10.75 0.84 9.87
CA GLN A 74 -10.51 0.67 11.30
C GLN A 74 -9.45 1.64 11.84
N LEU A 75 -8.43 1.94 11.03
CA LEU A 75 -7.36 2.88 11.35
C LEU A 75 -7.70 4.34 11.02
N ASN A 76 -8.90 4.61 10.49
CA ASN A 76 -9.31 5.90 9.93
C ASN A 76 -8.36 6.41 8.83
N TRP A 77 -7.80 5.50 8.03
CA TRP A 77 -6.96 5.84 6.90
C TRP A 77 -7.80 5.95 5.63
N PRO A 78 -7.64 7.03 4.84
CA PRO A 78 -8.22 7.13 3.50
C PRO A 78 -7.94 5.88 2.66
N PHE A 79 -8.97 5.39 1.97
CA PHE A 79 -8.88 4.26 1.07
C PHE A 79 -9.19 4.69 -0.37
N TRP A 80 -8.25 4.48 -1.28
CA TRP A 80 -8.40 4.72 -2.71
C TRP A 80 -8.64 3.39 -3.43
N ARG A 81 -9.90 3.15 -3.79
CA ARG A 81 -10.33 1.92 -4.45
C ARG A 81 -9.91 1.92 -5.93
N ILE A 82 -9.29 0.84 -6.38
CA ILE A 82 -8.94 0.60 -7.78
C ILE A 82 -9.75 -0.58 -8.31
N ASN A 83 -10.83 -0.31 -9.03
CA ASN A 83 -11.61 -1.35 -9.71
C ASN A 83 -11.39 -1.30 -11.24
N GLU A 84 -11.06 -0.12 -11.78
CA GLU A 84 -10.93 0.14 -13.21
C GLU A 84 -9.73 1.05 -13.51
N HIS A 85 -9.28 1.06 -14.76
CA HIS A 85 -8.15 1.88 -15.20
C HIS A 85 -8.35 3.38 -14.92
N GLN A 86 -9.60 3.87 -15.03
CA GLN A 86 -9.93 5.27 -14.73
C GLN A 86 -9.57 5.67 -13.29
N ASN A 87 -9.64 4.75 -12.32
CA ASN A 87 -9.29 5.03 -10.93
C ASN A 87 -7.78 5.26 -10.77
N LEU A 88 -6.95 4.58 -11.57
CA LEU A 88 -5.51 4.80 -11.61
C LEU A 88 -5.18 6.15 -12.27
N THR A 89 -5.84 6.50 -13.37
CA THR A 89 -5.69 7.81 -14.00
C THR A 89 -6.05 8.94 -13.02
N ALA A 90 -7.17 8.80 -12.30
CA ALA A 90 -7.58 9.76 -11.28
C ALA A 90 -6.57 9.86 -10.13
N LEU A 91 -5.97 8.75 -9.72
CA LEU A 91 -4.91 8.74 -8.70
C LEU A 91 -3.67 9.51 -9.17
N VAL A 92 -3.22 9.28 -10.40
CA VAL A 92 -2.09 10.00 -10.99
C VAL A 92 -2.36 11.50 -11.02
N HIS A 93 -3.56 11.91 -11.47
CA HIS A 93 -3.94 13.32 -11.44
C HIS A 93 -3.96 13.90 -10.01
N ALA A 94 -4.46 13.16 -9.02
CA ALA A 94 -4.45 13.62 -7.63
C ALA A 94 -3.02 13.82 -7.08
N LEU A 95 -2.08 12.94 -7.44
CA LEU A 95 -0.67 13.06 -7.08
C LEU A 95 0.01 14.25 -7.75
N ASP A 96 -0.25 14.48 -9.04
CA ASP A 96 0.31 15.61 -9.79
C ASP A 96 -0.12 16.97 -9.19
N TRP A 97 -1.34 17.03 -8.67
CA TRP A 97 -1.93 18.24 -8.08
C TRP A 97 -1.72 18.34 -6.55
N GLN A 98 -0.99 17.40 -5.95
CA GLN A 98 -0.69 17.35 -4.51
C GLN A 98 -1.94 17.34 -3.61
N PHE A 99 -3.00 16.65 -4.06
CA PHE A 99 -4.21 16.43 -3.26
C PHE A 99 -4.08 15.25 -2.28
N LEU A 100 -2.94 14.54 -2.32
CA LEU A 100 -2.61 13.38 -1.47
C LEU A 100 -1.32 13.62 -0.69
#